data_AF-A0AB39BLP1-F1
#
_entry.id   AF-A0AB39BLP1-F1
#
_cell.length_a   1.000
_cell.length_b   1.000
_cell.length_c   1.000
_cell.angle_alpha   90.00
_cell.angle_beta   90.00
_cell.angle_gamma   90.00
#
_symmetry.space_group_name_H-M   'P 1'
#
loop_
_entity.id
_entity.type
_entity.pdbx_description
1 polymer ?
#
loop_
_entity_poly.entity_id
_entity_poly.type
_entity_poly.pdbx_seq_one_letter_code
_entity_poly.pdbx_strand_id
1 'polypeptide(L)'
;MANKPLNDEIAGALAQFFFNGVGPSHTALTQAFTSAGLIKHDPYNPVAGTPTKQQRVLTVCHAAQRNPEAAGKLTENLLNSLRLQGAFRDTDNATNIRALRSAFLHVGWSLTDEGRLDRVGSIDLETGGRESLDEQIERLRRNIDDPGALLGIAKELLEAVAKFVMEDSGMPLDRRAPFDMAITLAFDRLKFSTGRVDETVPGATQVRAIHGSAKKIALQVNELRNLQGTGHGRTLPTGITPETARFVIREVTHVAELMLSTHDRQMGRTPRS
;
A
#
# COMPACT_ATOMS: atom_id res chain seq x y z
N MET A 1 -11.67 -5.73 -0.51
CA MET A 1 -11.40 -4.44 -1.18
C MET A 1 -11.29 -3.37 -0.10
N ALA A 2 -10.10 -2.78 0.09
CA ALA A 2 -9.92 -1.74 1.08
C ALA A 2 -10.74 -0.50 0.69
N ASN A 3 -11.54 0.01 1.64
CA ASN A 3 -12.47 1.09 1.37
C ASN A 3 -11.71 2.37 1.01
N LYS A 4 -11.95 2.94 -0.19
CA LYS A 4 -11.29 4.17 -0.63
C LYS A 4 -11.80 5.36 0.18
N PRO A 5 -10.94 6.34 0.51
CA PRO A 5 -11.33 7.44 1.36
C PRO A 5 -12.02 8.51 0.53
N LEU A 6 -13.06 9.08 1.12
CA LEU A 6 -13.71 10.29 0.64
C LEU A 6 -14.00 11.14 1.88
N ASN A 7 -13.45 12.35 1.91
CA ASN A 7 -13.70 13.38 2.91
C ASN A 7 -13.96 14.71 2.20
N ASP A 8 -14.19 15.79 2.96
CA ASP A 8 -14.51 17.11 2.39
C ASP A 8 -13.35 17.68 1.56
N GLU A 9 -12.11 17.42 1.96
CA GLU A 9 -10.92 17.86 1.24
C GLU A 9 -10.82 17.19 -0.14
N ILE A 10 -10.98 15.86 -0.19
CA ILE A 10 -10.99 15.08 -1.45
C ILE A 10 -12.18 15.48 -2.32
N ALA A 11 -13.36 15.69 -1.72
CA ALA A 11 -14.54 16.15 -2.45
C ALA A 11 -14.28 17.52 -3.09
N GLY A 12 -13.69 18.46 -2.34
CA GLY A 12 -13.29 19.78 -2.82
C GLY A 12 -12.28 19.71 -3.96
N ALA A 13 -11.24 18.88 -3.80
CA ALA A 13 -10.19 18.70 -4.82
C ALA A 13 -10.73 18.04 -6.10
N LEU A 14 -11.59 17.02 -5.99
CA LEU A 14 -12.26 16.41 -7.13
C LEU A 14 -13.16 17.42 -7.85
N ALA A 15 -13.88 18.25 -7.12
CA ALA A 15 -14.81 19.22 -7.69
C ALA A 15 -14.11 20.31 -8.53
N GLN A 16 -12.84 20.62 -8.27
CA GLN A 16 -12.07 21.59 -9.07
C GLN A 16 -11.91 21.18 -10.53
N PHE A 17 -11.92 19.88 -10.83
CA PHE A 17 -11.87 19.39 -12.22
C PHE A 17 -13.16 19.68 -13.01
N PHE A 18 -14.21 20.15 -12.34
CA PHE A 18 -15.53 20.40 -12.93
C PHE A 18 -15.92 21.89 -12.93
N PHE A 19 -14.98 22.77 -12.57
CA PHE A 19 -15.19 24.21 -12.51
C PHE A 19 -15.16 24.86 -13.91
N ASN A 20 -15.86 25.98 -14.08
CA ASN A 20 -15.90 26.77 -15.33
C ASN A 20 -16.22 25.97 -16.61
N GLY A 21 -17.05 24.93 -16.51
CA GLY A 21 -17.46 24.13 -17.67
C GLY A 21 -16.45 23.07 -18.12
N VAL A 22 -15.26 23.02 -17.51
CA VAL A 22 -14.19 22.04 -17.77
C VAL A 22 -14.55 20.68 -17.15
N GLY A 23 -13.90 19.61 -17.60
CA GLY A 23 -14.07 18.25 -17.08
C GLY A 23 -15.27 17.49 -17.65
N PRO A 24 -15.57 16.30 -17.09
CA PRO A 24 -16.51 15.36 -17.70
C PRO A 24 -17.92 15.94 -17.88
N SER A 25 -18.70 15.36 -18.80
CA SER A 25 -20.04 15.86 -19.11
C SER A 25 -21.04 15.64 -17.97
N HIS A 26 -22.17 16.36 -17.99
CA HIS A 26 -23.25 16.13 -17.04
C HIS A 26 -23.74 14.66 -17.08
N THR A 27 -23.78 14.05 -18.27
CA THR A 27 -24.14 12.64 -18.46
C THR A 27 -23.14 11.70 -17.82
N ALA A 28 -21.83 11.95 -17.97
CA ALA A 28 -20.78 11.14 -17.34
C ALA A 28 -20.90 11.16 -15.80
N LEU A 29 -21.20 12.34 -15.23
CA LEU A 29 -21.47 12.46 -13.80
C LEU A 29 -22.71 11.66 -13.37
N THR A 30 -23.83 11.77 -14.11
CA THR A 30 -25.04 11.00 -13.82
C THR A 30 -24.76 9.49 -13.83
N GLN A 31 -23.98 9.00 -14.79
CA GLN A 31 -23.57 7.61 -14.87
C GLN A 31 -22.71 7.19 -13.67
N ALA A 32 -21.71 8.00 -13.31
CA ALA A 32 -20.84 7.76 -12.16
C ALA A 32 -21.61 7.71 -10.82
N PHE A 33 -22.60 8.58 -10.65
CA PHE A 33 -23.45 8.61 -9.46
C PHE A 33 -24.41 7.41 -9.43
N THR A 34 -24.94 7.02 -10.58
CA THR A 34 -25.85 5.86 -10.70
C THR A 34 -25.13 4.56 -10.37
N SER A 35 -23.93 4.33 -10.94
CA SER A 35 -23.15 3.12 -10.68
C SER A 35 -22.62 3.03 -9.24
N ALA A 36 -22.47 4.17 -8.56
CA ALA A 36 -22.17 4.21 -7.13
C ALA A 36 -23.41 4.06 -6.22
N GLY A 37 -24.63 4.00 -6.79
CA GLY A 37 -25.89 3.90 -6.04
C GLY A 37 -26.33 5.22 -5.37
N LEU A 38 -25.81 6.35 -5.84
CA LEU A 38 -25.97 7.67 -5.22
C LEU A 38 -26.83 8.64 -6.03
N ILE A 39 -27.47 8.20 -7.11
CA ILE A 39 -28.28 9.04 -8.00
C ILE A 39 -29.37 9.83 -7.27
N LYS A 40 -29.95 9.27 -6.19
CA LYS A 40 -30.95 9.94 -5.35
C LYS A 40 -30.45 11.23 -4.67
N HIS A 41 -29.13 11.42 -4.61
CA HIS A 41 -28.49 12.59 -4.03
C HIS A 41 -27.99 13.59 -5.09
N ASP A 42 -28.17 13.29 -6.38
CA ASP A 42 -27.81 14.19 -7.47
C ASP A 42 -28.89 15.29 -7.61
N PRO A 43 -28.57 16.57 -7.35
CA PRO A 43 -29.54 17.66 -7.40
C PRO A 43 -29.86 18.13 -8.84
N TYR A 44 -29.34 17.46 -9.87
CA TYR A 44 -29.39 17.94 -11.24
C TYR A 44 -30.76 17.86 -11.87
N ASN A 45 -31.23 19.01 -12.35
CA ASN A 45 -32.40 19.13 -13.19
C ASN A 45 -31.97 19.28 -14.66
N PRO A 46 -32.23 18.29 -15.53
CA PRO A 46 -31.83 18.34 -16.93
C PRO A 46 -32.56 19.41 -17.75
N VAL A 47 -33.75 19.85 -17.32
CA VAL A 47 -34.52 20.90 -17.99
C VAL A 47 -33.95 22.28 -17.65
N ALA A 48 -33.61 22.51 -16.37
CA ALA A 48 -33.05 23.78 -15.92
C ALA A 48 -31.53 23.89 -16.17
N GLY A 49 -30.84 22.77 -16.41
CA GLY A 49 -29.39 22.74 -16.57
C GLY A 49 -28.60 23.07 -15.30
N THR A 50 -29.24 23.02 -14.13
CA THR A 50 -28.68 23.42 -12.83
C THR A 50 -28.81 22.28 -11.82
N PRO A 51 -27.96 22.24 -10.77
CA PRO A 51 -26.81 23.10 -10.50
C PRO A 51 -25.57 22.75 -11.34
N THR A 52 -24.47 23.49 -11.17
CA THR A 52 -23.23 23.27 -11.94
C THR A 52 -22.63 21.89 -11.69
N LYS A 53 -21.78 21.41 -12.61
CA LYS A 53 -21.06 20.13 -12.44
C LYS A 53 -20.31 20.05 -11.09
N GLN A 54 -19.63 21.13 -10.71
CA GLN A 54 -18.93 21.24 -9.43
C GLN A 54 -19.87 21.05 -8.23
N GLN A 55 -21.02 21.75 -8.24
CA GLN A 55 -22.00 21.65 -7.16
C GLN A 55 -22.63 20.25 -7.06
N ARG A 56 -22.85 19.58 -8.20
CA ARG A 56 -23.29 18.18 -8.23
C ARG A 56 -22.27 17.26 -7.57
N VAL A 57 -21.01 17.36 -7.97
CA VAL A 57 -19.92 16.54 -7.41
C VAL A 57 -19.81 16.72 -5.90
N LEU A 58 -19.78 17.97 -5.42
CA LEU A 58 -19.73 18.26 -3.98
C LEU A 58 -20.92 17.65 -3.23
N THR A 59 -22.14 17.88 -3.73
CA THR A 59 -23.38 17.40 -3.08
C THR A 59 -23.39 15.88 -2.94
N VAL A 60 -23.06 15.17 -4.02
CA VAL A 60 -23.06 13.70 -4.04
C VAL A 60 -21.89 13.14 -3.22
N CYS A 61 -20.71 13.76 -3.28
CA CYS A 61 -19.56 13.35 -2.47
C CYS A 61 -19.86 13.49 -0.97
N HIS A 62 -20.44 14.61 -0.52
CA HIS A 62 -20.83 14.80 0.89
C HIS A 62 -21.85 13.74 1.33
N ALA A 63 -22.84 13.41 0.49
CA ALA A 63 -23.79 12.35 0.80
C ALA A 63 -23.11 10.97 0.92
N ALA A 64 -22.12 10.70 0.05
CA ALA A 64 -21.41 9.44 0.00
C ALA A 64 -20.53 9.17 1.23
N GLN A 65 -20.03 10.21 1.91
CA GLN A 65 -19.16 10.07 3.10
C GLN A 65 -19.79 9.24 4.23
N ARG A 66 -21.13 9.18 4.29
CA ARG A 66 -21.87 8.39 5.29
C ARG A 66 -21.92 6.89 4.97
N ASN A 67 -21.54 6.49 3.76
CA ASN A 67 -21.52 5.11 3.31
C ASN A 67 -20.14 4.80 2.69
N PRO A 68 -19.24 4.14 3.45
CA PRO A 68 -17.90 3.79 3.01
C PRO A 68 -17.86 3.11 1.62
N GLU A 69 -18.73 2.14 1.36
CA GLU A 69 -18.74 1.38 0.11
C GLU A 69 -19.12 2.27 -1.09
N ALA A 70 -20.16 3.09 -0.92
CA ALA A 70 -20.63 4.01 -1.95
C ALA A 70 -19.61 5.12 -2.22
N ALA A 71 -18.96 5.65 -1.16
CA ALA A 71 -17.86 6.59 -1.28
C ALA A 71 -16.72 6.02 -2.12
N GLY A 72 -16.32 4.78 -1.86
CA GLY A 72 -15.22 4.19 -2.60
C GLY A 72 -15.54 3.94 -4.08
N LYS A 73 -16.76 3.49 -4.38
CA LYS A 73 -17.26 3.36 -5.77
C LYS A 73 -17.32 4.72 -6.47
N LEU A 74 -17.86 5.73 -5.80
CA LEU A 74 -17.96 7.09 -6.34
C LEU A 74 -16.58 7.66 -6.69
N THR A 75 -15.64 7.61 -5.75
CA THR A 75 -14.27 8.10 -5.96
C THR A 75 -13.64 7.44 -7.18
N GLU A 76 -13.78 6.12 -7.32
CA GLU A 76 -13.24 5.40 -8.48
C GLU A 76 -13.91 5.79 -9.80
N ASN A 77 -15.23 5.96 -9.81
CA ASN A 77 -15.96 6.36 -11.01
C ASN A 77 -15.60 7.78 -11.47
N LEU A 78 -15.40 8.70 -10.52
CA LEU A 78 -14.94 10.05 -10.82
C LEU A 78 -13.52 10.04 -11.38
N LEU A 79 -12.59 9.33 -10.75
CA LEU A 79 -11.22 9.19 -11.27
C LEU A 79 -11.19 8.53 -12.65
N ASN A 80 -12.02 7.50 -12.89
CA ASN A 80 -12.19 6.90 -14.22
C ASN A 80 -12.62 7.93 -15.26
N SER A 81 -13.61 8.76 -14.92
CA SER A 81 -14.11 9.81 -15.83
C SER A 81 -13.02 10.83 -16.17
N LEU A 82 -12.22 11.25 -15.17
CA LEU A 82 -11.09 12.14 -15.36
C LEU A 82 -9.98 11.51 -16.23
N ARG A 83 -9.70 10.22 -16.04
CA ARG A 83 -8.74 9.47 -16.87
C ARG A 83 -9.19 9.36 -18.33
N LEU A 84 -10.46 9.04 -18.57
CA LEU A 84 -11.01 8.92 -19.93
C LEU A 84 -10.95 10.24 -20.70
N GLN A 85 -11.08 11.38 -20.02
CA GLN A 85 -10.92 12.70 -20.61
C GLN A 85 -9.46 13.14 -20.76
N GLY A 86 -8.50 12.39 -20.20
CA GLY A 86 -7.08 12.74 -20.24
C GLY A 86 -6.68 13.83 -19.24
N ALA A 87 -7.48 14.11 -18.22
CA ALA A 87 -7.23 15.20 -17.26
C ALA A 87 -5.87 15.08 -16.55
N PHE A 88 -5.36 13.84 -16.37
CA PHE A 88 -4.06 13.58 -15.74
C PHE A 88 -2.86 13.78 -16.67
N ARG A 89 -3.08 13.86 -17.98
CA ARG A 89 -2.04 14.14 -18.99
C ARG A 89 -2.03 15.59 -19.44
N ASP A 90 -3.08 16.32 -19.09
CA ASP A 90 -3.28 17.72 -19.44
C ASP A 90 -2.54 18.62 -18.44
N THR A 91 -1.58 19.39 -18.95
CA THR A 91 -0.74 20.30 -18.15
C THR A 91 -1.54 21.41 -17.48
N ASP A 92 -2.70 21.79 -18.04
CA ASP A 92 -3.55 22.83 -17.46
C ASP A 92 -4.16 22.38 -16.12
N ASN A 93 -4.25 21.06 -15.88
CA ASN A 93 -4.73 20.49 -14.63
C ASN A 93 -3.64 20.33 -13.56
N ALA A 94 -2.38 20.74 -13.80
CA ALA A 94 -1.28 20.48 -12.88
C ALA A 94 -1.52 20.97 -11.44
N THR A 95 -2.20 22.10 -11.27
CA THR A 95 -2.57 22.62 -9.94
C THR A 95 -3.66 21.76 -9.27
N ASN A 96 -4.68 21.35 -10.03
CA ASN A 96 -5.76 20.49 -9.54
C ASN A 96 -5.24 19.09 -9.16
N ILE A 97 -4.34 18.53 -9.97
CA ILE A 97 -3.69 17.23 -9.71
C ILE A 97 -2.85 17.29 -8.43
N ARG A 98 -2.07 18.37 -8.23
CA ARG A 98 -1.30 18.55 -6.98
C ARG A 98 -2.20 18.65 -5.75
N ALA A 99 -3.29 19.41 -5.84
CA ALA A 99 -4.26 19.50 -4.75
C ALA A 99 -4.92 18.14 -4.44
N LEU A 100 -5.33 17.41 -5.49
CA LEU A 100 -5.94 16.09 -5.35
C LEU A 100 -4.97 15.06 -4.76
N ARG A 101 -3.69 15.09 -5.18
CA ARG A 101 -2.62 14.28 -4.58
C ARG A 101 -2.45 14.57 -3.10
N SER A 102 -2.38 15.85 -2.72
CA SER A 102 -2.25 16.24 -1.32
C SER A 102 -3.42 15.74 -0.48
N ALA A 103 -4.64 15.90 -0.98
CA ALA A 103 -5.86 15.46 -0.30
C ALA A 103 -5.90 13.94 -0.07
N PHE A 104 -5.51 13.14 -1.07
CA PHE A 104 -5.39 11.69 -0.89
C PHE A 104 -4.24 11.32 0.07
N LEU A 105 -3.11 12.04 0.00
CA LEU A 105 -1.95 11.76 0.84
C LEU A 105 -2.27 11.95 2.33
N HIS A 106 -3.06 12.97 2.68
CA HIS A 106 -3.50 13.22 4.06
C HIS A 106 -4.32 12.08 4.66
N VAL A 107 -4.97 11.26 3.83
CA VAL A 107 -5.75 10.10 4.27
C VAL A 107 -5.05 8.77 3.99
N GLY A 108 -3.75 8.81 3.66
CA GLY A 108 -2.94 7.62 3.46
C GLY A 108 -3.08 6.97 2.08
N TRP A 109 -3.41 7.74 1.04
CA TRP A 109 -3.49 7.27 -0.35
C TRP A 109 -2.62 8.11 -1.29
N SER A 110 -1.94 7.47 -2.22
CA SER A 110 -1.14 8.10 -3.25
C SER A 110 -1.90 8.04 -4.56
N LEU A 111 -1.86 9.14 -5.31
CA LEU A 111 -2.47 9.23 -6.62
C LEU A 111 -1.36 9.29 -7.68
N THR A 112 -1.27 8.26 -8.53
CA THR A 112 -0.22 8.11 -9.56
C THR A 112 -0.34 9.19 -10.64
N ASP A 113 0.64 9.26 -11.56
CA ASP A 113 0.59 10.13 -12.74
C ASP A 113 -0.53 9.76 -13.71
N GLU A 114 -0.96 8.50 -13.70
CA GLU A 114 -2.10 8.00 -14.49
C GLU A 114 -3.43 8.18 -13.76
N GLY A 115 -3.43 8.79 -12.57
CA GLY A 115 -4.62 9.03 -11.77
C GLY A 115 -5.19 7.77 -11.12
N ARG A 116 -4.35 6.77 -10.81
CA ARG A 116 -4.74 5.59 -10.03
C ARG A 116 -4.46 5.80 -8.55
N LEU A 117 -5.31 5.21 -7.69
CA LEU A 117 -5.15 5.28 -6.25
C LEU A 117 -4.45 4.05 -5.73
N ASP A 118 -3.34 4.27 -5.05
CA ASP A 118 -2.62 3.28 -4.27
C ASP A 118 -2.68 3.68 -2.80
N ARG A 119 -2.68 2.71 -1.88
CA ARG A 119 -2.46 3.07 -0.47
C ARG A 119 -1.02 3.55 -0.32
N VAL A 120 -0.82 4.62 0.43
CA VAL A 120 0.52 5.11 0.76
C VAL A 120 1.21 4.04 1.59
N GLY A 121 2.11 3.29 0.94
CA GLY A 121 2.72 2.11 1.53
C GLY A 121 1.92 0.84 1.35
N SER A 122 1.19 0.72 0.23
CA SER A 122 0.76 -0.59 -0.26
C SER A 122 1.98 -1.50 -0.29
N ILE A 123 1.88 -2.56 0.49
CA ILE A 123 2.88 -3.62 0.53
C ILE A 123 2.66 -4.42 -0.73
N ASP A 124 3.52 -4.18 -1.70
CA ASP A 124 3.56 -4.91 -2.95
C ASP A 124 4.81 -5.79 -2.91
N LEU A 125 4.58 -7.05 -2.53
CA LEU A 125 5.60 -8.08 -2.52
C LEU A 125 5.11 -9.19 -3.44
N GLU A 126 5.85 -9.43 -4.51
CA GLU A 126 5.63 -10.60 -5.34
C GLU A 126 6.08 -11.85 -4.58
N THR A 127 5.12 -12.60 -4.05
CA THR A 127 5.40 -13.83 -3.31
C THR A 127 5.75 -15.00 -4.21
N GLY A 128 5.62 -14.87 -5.54
CA GLY A 128 5.77 -15.98 -6.48
C GLY A 128 4.65 -17.03 -6.40
N GLY A 129 3.48 -16.67 -5.86
CA GLY A 129 2.32 -17.56 -5.70
C GLY A 129 2.41 -18.46 -4.46
N ARG A 130 3.17 -18.04 -3.44
CA ARG A 130 3.35 -18.78 -2.19
C ARG A 130 2.20 -18.41 -1.26
N GLU A 131 1.22 -19.31 -1.16
CA GLU A 131 -0.04 -19.08 -0.43
C GLU A 131 0.15 -18.56 1.00
N SER A 132 1.09 -19.14 1.76
CA SER A 132 1.37 -18.69 3.13
C SER A 132 1.92 -17.28 3.22
N LEU A 133 2.64 -16.81 2.20
CA LEU A 133 3.12 -15.43 2.12
C LEU A 133 2.02 -14.50 1.61
N ASP A 134 1.22 -14.94 0.63
CA ASP A 134 0.07 -14.19 0.11
C ASP A 134 -0.94 -13.87 1.22
N GLU A 135 -1.21 -14.83 2.10
CA GLU A 135 -2.03 -14.62 3.30
C GLU A 135 -1.45 -13.52 4.20
N GLN A 136 -0.14 -13.49 4.41
CA GLN A 136 0.50 -12.49 5.26
C GLN A 136 0.46 -11.10 4.63
N ILE A 137 0.69 -11.00 3.32
CA ILE A 137 0.55 -9.73 2.57
C ILE A 137 -0.89 -9.21 2.63
N GLU A 138 -1.88 -10.07 2.44
CA GLU A 138 -3.28 -9.67 2.54
C GLU A 138 -3.67 -9.23 3.97
N ARG A 139 -3.13 -9.91 5.00
CA ARG A 139 -3.31 -9.49 6.40
C ARG A 139 -2.69 -8.11 6.66
N LEU A 140 -1.49 -7.83 6.15
CA LEU A 140 -0.88 -6.51 6.27
C LEU A 140 -1.76 -5.42 5.63
N ARG A 141 -2.29 -5.70 4.43
CA ARG A 141 -3.17 -4.79 3.69
C ARG A 141 -4.47 -4.47 4.45
N ARG A 142 -5.04 -5.47 5.13
CA ARG A 142 -6.28 -5.32 5.91
C ARG A 142 -6.08 -4.57 7.23
N ASN A 143 -4.91 -4.67 7.84
CA ASN A 143 -4.64 -4.13 9.17
C ASN A 143 -3.77 -2.86 9.15
N ILE A 144 -3.63 -2.19 8.00
CA ILE A 144 -2.69 -1.07 7.81
C ILE A 144 -2.90 0.14 8.74
N ASP A 145 -4.06 0.20 9.39
CA ASP A 145 -4.44 1.26 10.32
C ASP A 145 -4.30 0.83 11.80
N ASP A 146 -3.89 -0.41 12.09
CA ASP A 146 -3.58 -0.93 13.44
C ASP A 146 -2.07 -1.17 13.60
N PRO A 147 -1.33 -0.23 14.23
CA PRO A 147 0.14 -0.33 14.36
C PRO A 147 0.59 -1.59 15.12
N GLY A 148 -0.19 -2.06 16.10
CA GLY A 148 0.18 -3.21 16.92
C GLY A 148 0.00 -4.53 16.15
N ALA A 149 -1.11 -4.67 15.42
CA ALA A 149 -1.34 -5.81 14.53
C ALA A 149 -0.30 -5.84 13.40
N LEU A 150 0.02 -4.68 12.83
CA LEU A 150 1.01 -4.52 11.78
C LEU A 150 2.39 -5.06 12.15
N LEU A 151 2.89 -4.75 13.35
CA LEU A 151 4.17 -5.28 13.85
C LEU A 151 4.14 -6.81 14.04
N GLY A 152 2.99 -7.35 14.47
CA GLY A 152 2.79 -8.79 14.59
C GLY A 152 2.91 -9.49 13.25
N ILE A 153 2.17 -9.02 12.26
CA ILE A 153 2.15 -9.59 10.91
C ILE A 153 3.52 -9.42 10.22
N ALA A 154 4.23 -8.31 10.46
CA ALA A 154 5.58 -8.10 9.93
C ALA A 154 6.57 -9.19 10.40
N LYS A 155 6.51 -9.57 11.68
CA LYS A 155 7.30 -10.70 12.21
C LYS A 155 6.90 -12.00 11.54
N GLU A 156 5.59 -12.28 11.43
CA GLU A 156 5.09 -13.51 10.81
C GLU A 156 5.56 -13.64 9.36
N LEU A 157 5.54 -12.55 8.58
CA LEU A 157 6.04 -12.51 7.21
C LEU A 157 7.54 -12.88 7.15
N LEU A 158 8.39 -12.23 7.95
CA LEU A 158 9.83 -12.53 7.98
C LEU A 158 10.12 -13.98 8.41
N GLU A 159 9.36 -14.47 9.39
CA GLU A 159 9.49 -15.84 9.87
C GLU A 159 9.09 -16.86 8.78
N ALA A 160 8.00 -16.59 8.07
CA ALA A 160 7.55 -17.42 6.96
C ALA A 160 8.56 -17.42 5.80
N VAL A 161 9.11 -16.27 5.43
CA VAL A 161 10.14 -16.16 4.38
C VAL A 161 11.42 -16.89 4.78
N ALA A 162 11.90 -16.72 6.02
CA ALA A 162 13.10 -17.41 6.50
C ALA A 162 12.92 -18.94 6.51
N LYS A 163 11.77 -19.41 7.02
CA LYS A 163 11.43 -20.84 7.00
C LYS A 163 11.36 -21.38 5.57
N PHE A 164 10.69 -20.66 4.67
CA PHE A 164 10.60 -21.03 3.25
C PHE A 164 11.99 -21.17 2.61
N VAL A 165 12.88 -20.18 2.77
CA VAL A 165 14.24 -20.20 2.22
C VAL A 165 15.02 -21.42 2.72
N MET A 166 14.89 -21.74 4.01
CA MET A 166 15.60 -22.86 4.63
C MET A 166 15.02 -24.22 4.20
N GLU A 167 13.68 -24.35 4.16
CA GLU A 167 12.98 -25.55 3.69
C GLU A 167 13.29 -25.86 2.21
N ASP A 168 13.15 -24.87 1.32
CA ASP A 168 13.41 -25.01 -0.12
C ASP A 168 14.91 -25.20 -0.41
N SER A 169 15.78 -24.85 0.54
CA SER A 169 17.22 -25.16 0.53
C SER A 169 17.57 -26.58 1.02
N GLY A 170 16.59 -27.39 1.44
CA GLY A 170 16.82 -28.72 2.01
C GLY A 170 17.35 -28.72 3.45
N MET A 171 17.21 -27.60 4.16
CA MET A 171 17.66 -27.42 5.54
C MET A 171 16.51 -26.95 6.45
N PRO A 172 15.42 -27.73 6.57
CA PRO A 172 14.24 -27.32 7.32
C PRO A 172 14.60 -27.01 8.78
N LEU A 173 14.03 -25.92 9.30
CA LEU A 173 14.23 -25.51 10.69
C LEU A 173 13.28 -26.26 11.63
N ASP A 174 13.68 -26.43 12.88
CA ASP A 174 12.77 -26.91 13.92
C ASP A 174 11.57 -25.96 14.07
N ARG A 175 10.37 -26.51 14.36
CA ARG A 175 9.16 -25.70 14.57
C ARG A 175 9.30 -24.69 15.72
N ARG A 176 10.16 -24.97 16.70
CA ARG A 176 10.48 -24.14 17.86
C ARG A 176 11.76 -23.33 17.67
N ALA A 177 12.34 -23.29 16.47
CA ALA A 177 13.51 -22.49 16.19
C ALA A 177 13.25 -21.02 16.56
N PRO A 178 14.12 -20.38 17.37
CA PRO A 178 13.99 -18.97 17.71
C PRO A 178 14.02 -18.09 16.45
N PHE A 179 13.26 -16.99 16.47
CA PHE A 179 13.16 -16.07 15.35
C PHE A 179 14.55 -15.57 14.88
N ASP A 180 15.38 -15.10 15.82
CA ASP A 180 16.70 -14.55 15.50
C ASP A 180 17.63 -15.57 14.85
N MET A 181 17.49 -16.84 15.25
CA MET A 181 18.21 -17.97 14.66
C MET A 181 17.72 -18.22 13.23
N ALA A 182 16.40 -18.25 13.00
CA ALA A 182 15.83 -18.46 11.67
C ALA A 182 16.28 -17.37 10.68
N ILE A 183 16.21 -16.09 11.09
CA ILE A 183 16.67 -14.96 10.27
C ILE A 183 18.16 -15.08 9.99
N THR A 184 18.98 -15.37 11.02
CA THR A 184 20.43 -15.49 10.85
C THR A 184 20.81 -16.58 9.87
N LEU A 185 20.24 -17.78 10.04
CA LEU A 185 20.52 -18.91 9.14
C LEU A 185 20.07 -18.64 7.71
N ALA A 186 18.91 -18.02 7.51
CA ALA A 186 18.44 -17.67 6.18
C ALA A 186 19.36 -16.65 5.49
N PHE A 187 19.81 -15.60 6.20
CA PHE A 187 20.76 -14.63 5.66
C PHE A 187 22.11 -15.25 5.29
N ASP A 188 22.59 -16.16 6.14
CA ASP A 188 23.85 -16.87 5.92
C ASP A 188 23.72 -17.84 4.73
N ARG A 189 22.60 -18.56 4.64
CA ARG A 189 22.27 -19.46 3.52
C ARG A 189 22.23 -18.72 2.19
N LEU A 190 21.67 -17.51 2.18
CA LEU A 190 21.61 -16.61 1.03
C LEU A 190 22.94 -15.91 0.73
N LYS A 191 23.96 -16.11 1.58
CA LYS A 191 25.32 -15.57 1.44
C LYS A 191 25.38 -14.04 1.42
N PHE A 192 24.46 -13.39 2.13
CA PHE A 192 24.40 -11.93 2.17
C PHE A 192 25.61 -11.28 2.85
N SER A 193 26.23 -11.97 3.80
CA SER A 193 27.40 -11.47 4.54
C SER A 193 28.75 -11.87 3.93
N THR A 194 28.82 -12.95 3.14
CA THR A 194 30.10 -13.61 2.86
C THR A 194 30.38 -13.99 1.40
N GLY A 195 29.40 -13.98 0.48
CA GLY A 195 29.59 -14.83 -0.72
C GLY A 195 29.12 -14.35 -2.08
N ARG A 196 28.77 -13.07 -2.30
CA ARG A 196 28.28 -12.68 -3.64
C ARG A 196 28.64 -11.32 -4.19
N VAL A 197 29.21 -10.42 -3.41
CA VAL A 197 29.76 -9.20 -4.01
C VAL A 197 31.22 -9.48 -4.31
N ASP A 198 31.52 -9.64 -5.59
CA ASP A 198 32.88 -9.75 -6.07
C ASP A 198 33.67 -8.57 -5.50
N GLU A 199 34.72 -8.88 -4.73
CA GLU A 199 35.49 -7.86 -3.99
C GLU A 199 36.22 -6.91 -4.94
N THR A 200 36.36 -7.30 -6.20
CA THR A 200 36.94 -6.46 -7.26
C THR A 200 35.95 -5.41 -7.78
N VAL A 201 34.66 -5.52 -7.47
CA VAL A 201 33.64 -4.55 -7.88
C VAL A 201 33.68 -3.32 -6.95
N PRO A 202 33.85 -2.10 -7.51
CA PRO A 202 33.70 -0.88 -6.73
C PRO A 202 32.34 -0.83 -6.01
N GLY A 203 32.34 -0.66 -4.69
CA GLY A 203 31.13 -0.64 -3.88
C GLY A 203 30.83 -1.94 -3.11
N ALA A 204 31.66 -2.99 -3.24
CA ALA A 204 31.39 -4.28 -2.62
C ALA A 204 31.20 -4.24 -1.10
N THR A 205 32.00 -3.43 -0.41
CA THR A 205 31.90 -3.22 1.03
C THR A 205 30.60 -2.53 1.42
N GLN A 206 30.15 -1.53 0.64
CA GLN A 206 28.91 -0.79 0.88
C GLN A 206 27.69 -1.70 0.70
N VAL A 207 27.68 -2.53 -0.35
CA VAL A 207 26.60 -3.52 -0.57
C VAL A 207 26.50 -4.51 0.58
N ARG A 208 27.64 -5.04 1.08
CA ARG A 208 27.65 -5.92 2.26
C ARG A 208 27.11 -5.20 3.51
N ALA A 209 27.46 -3.93 3.70
CA ALA A 209 26.94 -3.14 4.81
C ALA A 209 25.41 -2.95 4.72
N ILE A 210 24.88 -2.71 3.52
CA ILE A 210 23.43 -2.61 3.27
C ILE A 210 22.72 -3.93 3.60
N HIS A 211 23.25 -5.07 3.16
CA HIS A 211 22.70 -6.38 3.55
C HIS A 211 22.78 -6.62 5.06
N GLY A 212 23.87 -6.18 5.71
CA GLY A 212 23.99 -6.22 7.16
C GLY A 212 22.92 -5.37 7.86
N SER A 213 22.60 -4.20 7.31
CA SER A 213 21.51 -3.35 7.80
C SER A 213 20.15 -4.01 7.60
N ALA A 214 19.90 -4.67 6.46
CA ALA A 214 18.68 -5.44 6.23
C ALA A 214 18.49 -6.54 7.29
N LYS A 215 19.56 -7.28 7.65
CA LYS A 215 19.53 -8.27 8.74
C LYS A 215 19.18 -7.61 10.08
N LYS A 216 19.81 -6.47 10.38
CA LYS A 216 19.54 -5.72 11.63
C LYS A 216 18.09 -5.25 11.69
N ILE A 217 17.53 -4.74 10.60
CA ILE A 217 16.11 -4.34 10.52
C ILE A 217 15.21 -5.53 10.88
N ALA A 218 15.42 -6.70 10.27
CA ALA A 218 14.63 -7.90 10.54
C ALA A 218 14.66 -8.30 12.03
N LEU A 219 15.82 -8.25 12.67
CA LEU A 219 15.97 -8.56 14.10
C LEU A 219 15.31 -7.50 14.99
N GLN A 220 15.48 -6.22 14.68
CA GLN A 220 14.87 -5.12 15.45
C GLN A 220 13.34 -5.12 15.39
N VAL A 221 12.75 -5.64 14.31
CA VAL A 221 11.29 -5.81 14.19
C VAL A 221 10.76 -6.78 15.25
N ASN A 222 11.49 -7.85 15.56
CA ASN A 222 11.09 -8.80 16.61
C ASN A 222 11.10 -8.12 17.99
N GLU A 223 12.15 -7.36 18.30
CA GLU A 223 12.25 -6.59 19.54
C GLU A 223 11.16 -5.52 19.63
N LEU A 224 10.96 -4.74 18.57
CA LEU A 224 9.92 -3.72 18.50
C LEU A 224 8.53 -4.32 18.66
N ARG A 225 8.26 -5.47 18.03
CA ARG A 225 7.02 -6.21 18.19
C ARG A 225 6.83 -6.72 19.62
N ASN A 226 7.88 -7.22 20.26
CA ASN A 226 7.81 -7.64 21.67
C ASN A 226 7.48 -6.46 22.59
N LEU A 227 8.01 -5.27 22.27
CA LEU A 227 7.79 -4.05 23.03
C LEU A 227 6.50 -3.29 22.70
N GLN A 228 5.91 -3.45 21.51
CA GLN A 228 4.84 -2.55 21.00
C GLN A 228 3.74 -3.24 20.18
N GLY A 229 3.86 -4.55 19.91
CA GLY A 229 2.86 -5.33 19.18
C GLY A 229 1.68 -5.78 20.06
N THR A 230 0.69 -6.44 19.46
CA THR A 230 -0.50 -6.97 20.15
C THR A 230 -0.27 -8.28 20.92
N GLY A 231 0.95 -8.84 20.85
CA GLY A 231 1.31 -10.06 21.58
C GLY A 231 1.37 -9.85 23.09
N HIS A 232 0.84 -10.81 23.86
CA HIS A 232 0.89 -10.89 25.34
C HIS A 232 -0.10 -10.04 26.14
N GLY A 233 -1.23 -9.61 25.57
CA GLY A 233 -2.34 -9.08 26.35
C GLY A 233 -1.99 -7.77 27.08
N ARG A 234 -1.49 -6.78 26.33
CA ARG A 234 -1.11 -5.48 26.87
C ARG A 234 -2.30 -4.76 27.50
N THR A 235 -2.02 -4.07 28.61
CA THR A 235 -2.95 -3.17 29.28
C THR A 235 -2.96 -1.76 28.69
N LEU A 236 -1.97 -1.42 27.85
CA LEU A 236 -1.81 -0.11 27.22
C LEU A 236 -1.71 -0.24 25.68
N PRO A 237 -2.30 0.71 24.94
CA PRO A 237 -2.20 0.76 23.48
C PRO A 237 -0.74 0.89 23.01
N THR A 238 -0.50 0.56 21.74
CA THR A 238 0.82 0.73 21.11
C THR A 238 1.25 2.20 21.14
N GLY A 239 2.50 2.46 21.53
CA GLY A 239 3.08 3.81 21.51
C GLY A 239 3.63 4.21 20.13
N ILE A 240 3.53 3.32 19.14
CA ILE A 240 4.04 3.54 17.79
C ILE A 240 2.96 4.23 16.96
N THR A 241 3.34 5.33 16.31
CA THR A 241 2.41 6.03 15.41
C THR A 241 2.09 5.17 14.19
N PRO A 242 0.89 5.29 13.60
CA PRO A 242 0.55 4.61 12.35
C PRO A 242 1.56 4.85 11.23
N GLU A 243 2.12 6.06 11.12
CA GLU A 243 3.14 6.43 10.13
C GLU A 243 4.41 5.61 10.33
N THR A 244 4.86 5.46 11.57
CA THR A 244 6.07 4.72 11.92
C THR A 244 5.87 3.22 11.69
N ALA A 245 4.71 2.66 12.07
CA ALA A 245 4.42 1.25 11.81
C ALA A 245 4.35 0.95 10.30
N ARG A 246 3.75 1.84 9.50
CA ARG A 246 3.76 1.73 8.03
C ARG A 246 5.17 1.78 7.47
N PHE A 247 6.04 2.66 7.97
CA PHE A 247 7.45 2.70 7.57
C PHE A 247 8.17 1.38 7.88
N VAL A 248 8.05 0.87 9.11
CA VAL A 248 8.67 -0.38 9.53
C VAL A 248 8.26 -1.54 8.63
N ILE A 249 6.98 -1.63 8.24
CA ILE A 249 6.55 -2.71 7.37
C ILE A 249 7.10 -2.59 5.96
N ARG A 250 7.25 -1.39 5.41
CA ARG A 250 7.90 -1.23 4.09
C ARG A 250 9.31 -1.77 4.12
N GLU A 251 10.06 -1.44 5.17
CA GLU A 251 11.41 -1.98 5.35
C GLU A 251 11.40 -3.51 5.47
N VAL A 252 10.45 -4.08 6.23
CA VAL A 252 10.27 -5.53 6.33
C VAL A 252 9.94 -6.17 4.98
N THR A 253 9.11 -5.50 4.18
CA THR A 253 8.72 -5.96 2.84
C THR A 253 9.93 -5.96 1.90
N HIS A 254 10.73 -4.90 1.90
CA HIS A 254 11.98 -4.86 1.12
C HIS A 254 12.96 -5.96 1.55
N VAL A 255 13.06 -6.26 2.85
CA VAL A 255 13.90 -7.37 3.34
C VAL A 255 13.36 -8.72 2.84
N ALA A 256 12.05 -8.95 2.93
CA ALA A 256 11.41 -10.16 2.43
C ALA A 256 11.63 -10.33 0.92
N GLU A 257 11.47 -9.26 0.13
CA GLU A 257 11.71 -9.24 -1.30
C GLU A 257 13.17 -9.54 -1.64
N LEU A 258 14.11 -8.92 -0.93
CA LEU A 258 15.53 -9.19 -1.08
C LEU A 258 15.85 -10.67 -0.85
N MET A 259 15.27 -11.27 0.20
CA MET A 259 15.45 -12.69 0.52
C MET A 259 14.89 -13.58 -0.58
N LEU A 260 13.62 -13.38 -0.98
CA LEU A 260 12.94 -14.20 -1.97
C LEU A 260 13.56 -14.07 -3.36
N SER A 261 13.79 -12.84 -3.84
CA SER A 261 14.41 -12.60 -5.15
C SER A 261 15.83 -13.16 -5.24
N THR A 262 16.58 -13.14 -4.13
CA THR A 262 17.91 -13.75 -4.08
C THR A 262 17.83 -15.27 -4.07
N HIS A 263 16.89 -15.84 -3.31
CA HIS A 263 16.63 -17.26 -3.27
C HIS A 263 16.19 -17.80 -4.64
N ASP A 264 15.23 -17.17 -5.29
CA ASP A 264 14.74 -17.57 -6.60
C ASP A 264 15.85 -17.53 -7.66
N ARG A 265 16.71 -16.50 -7.62
CA ARG A 265 17.94 -16.47 -8.45
C ARG A 265 18.90 -17.62 -8.13
N GLN A 266 19.05 -18.04 -6.88
CA GLN A 266 19.90 -19.21 -6.52
C GLN A 266 19.30 -20.52 -7.01
N MET A 267 17.97 -20.62 -7.06
CA MET A 267 17.25 -21.80 -7.53
C MET A 267 17.01 -21.81 -9.05
N GLY A 268 17.48 -20.78 -9.77
CA GLY A 268 17.29 -20.66 -11.23
C GLY A 268 15.86 -20.33 -11.66
N ARG A 269 15.02 -19.80 -10.75
CA ARG A 269 13.65 -19.37 -11.03
C ARG A 269 13.66 -17.92 -11.52
N THR A 270 12.94 -17.63 -12.61
CA THR A 270 12.72 -16.26 -13.08
C THR A 270 11.55 -15.65 -12.28
N PRO A 271 11.62 -14.38 -11.83
CA PRO A 271 10.45 -13.69 -11.29
C PRO A 271 9.34 -13.73 -12.35
N ARG A 272 8.15 -14.22 -11.97
CA ARG A 272 7.00 -14.19 -12.87
C ARG A 272 6.42 -12.77 -12.79
N SER A 273 6.71 -11.98 -13.83
CA SER A 273 6.09 -10.68 -14.13
C SER A 273 4.57 -10.73 -14.14
#